data_AF-A0A4R7Z6G6-F1
#
_entry.id   AF-A0A4R7Z6G6-F1
#
_cell.length_a   1.000
_cell.length_b   1.000
_cell.length_c   1.000
_cell.angle_alpha   90.00
_cell.angle_beta   90.00
_cell.angle_gamma   90.00
#
_symmetry.space_group_name_H-M   'P 1'
#
loop_
_entity.id
_entity.type
_entity.pdbx_description
1 polymer ?
#
loop_
_entity_poly.entity_id
_entity_poly.type
_entity_poly.pdbx_seq_one_letter_code
_entity_poly.pdbx_strand_id
1 'polypeptide(L)'
;MPEMNGLEMAEEIRKNNQKTKIIVLSGYDKFEYAKKLIKENREIKFYQIAEAVGFNDYKYFSTIFKKYTGTTPSKYKNNLY
;
A
#
# COMPACT_ATOMS: atom_id res chain seq x y z
N MET A 1 13.21 15.76 14.72
CA MET A 1 13.32 14.53 15.53
C MET A 1 13.94 13.47 14.63
N PRO A 2 14.96 12.71 15.05
CA PRO A 2 15.51 11.68 14.17
C PRO A 2 14.39 10.72 13.77
N GLU A 3 14.17 10.63 12.46
CA GLU A 3 13.07 9.93 11.81
C GLU A 3 13.28 8.41 11.95
N MET A 4 12.91 7.85 13.11
CA MET A 4 12.96 6.40 13.32
C MET A 4 11.83 5.74 12.52
N ASN A 5 12.17 4.83 11.62
CA ASN A 5 11.17 4.10 10.84
C ASN A 5 10.49 3.00 11.68
N GLY A 6 9.38 2.44 11.19
CA GLY A 6 8.59 1.46 11.93
C GLY A 6 9.33 0.16 12.30
N LEU A 7 10.38 -0.21 11.55
CA LEU A 7 11.21 -1.38 11.86
C LEU A 7 12.20 -1.06 12.98
N GLU A 8 12.88 0.09 12.90
CA GLU A 8 13.78 0.56 13.95
C GLU A 8 13.02 0.75 15.28
N MET A 9 11.79 1.26 15.23
CA MET A 9 10.91 1.36 16.39
C MET A 9 10.59 -0.03 16.97
N ALA A 10 10.31 -1.01 16.11
CA ALA A 10 10.01 -2.37 16.56
C ALA A 10 11.23 -3.03 17.23
N GLU A 11 12.44 -2.79 16.74
CA GLU A 11 13.68 -3.24 17.38
C GLU A 11 13.87 -2.60 18.75
N GLU A 12 13.63 -1.30 18.87
CA GLU A 12 13.78 -0.57 20.12
C GLU A 12 12.76 -1.01 21.19
N ILE A 13 11.51 -1.27 20.79
CA ILE A 13 10.49 -1.83 21.67
C ILE A 13 10.90 -3.22 22.18
N ARG A 14 11.49 -4.06 21.31
CA ARG A 14 11.94 -5.40 21.70
C ARG A 14 13.10 -5.37 22.70
N LYS A 15 14.01 -4.39 22.60
CA LYS A 15 15.09 -4.19 23.58
C LYS A 15 14.56 -3.81 24.96
N ASN A 16 13.55 -2.93 25.00
CA ASN A 16 13.02 -2.38 26.25
C ASN A 16 11.97 -3.28 26.93
N ASN A 17 11.17 -4.03 26.16
CA ASN A 17 10.19 -4.95 26.73
C ASN A 17 9.81 -6.09 25.76
N GLN A 18 10.32 -7.29 26.03
CA GLN A 18 10.07 -8.49 25.22
C GLN A 18 8.62 -9.01 25.25
N LYS A 19 7.78 -8.57 26.20
CA LYS A 19 6.37 -8.99 26.28
C LYS A 19 5.43 -8.19 25.37
N THR A 20 5.90 -7.08 24.79
CA THR A 20 5.08 -6.26 23.89
C THR A 20 4.80 -7.00 22.59
N LYS A 21 3.53 -7.19 22.26
CA LYS A 21 3.11 -7.79 20.98
C LYS A 21 3.19 -6.72 19.90
N ILE A 22 4.01 -6.97 18.87
CA ILE A 22 4.15 -6.10 17.69
C ILE A 22 3.47 -6.78 16.52
N ILE A 23 2.52 -6.08 15.87
CA ILE A 23 1.85 -6.55 14.67
C ILE A 23 2.39 -5.74 13.49
N VAL A 24 2.94 -6.41 12.49
CA VAL A 24 3.37 -5.79 11.23
C VAL A 24 2.25 -5.97 10.22
N LEU A 25 1.59 -4.87 9.87
CA LEU A 25 0.57 -4.86 8.82
C LEU A 25 1.27 -4.60 7.49
N SER A 26 1.58 -5.67 6.76
CA SER A 26 2.17 -5.55 5.44
C SER A 26 1.05 -5.33 4.40
N GLY A 27 1.18 -4.28 3.59
CA GLY A 27 0.16 -3.91 2.60
C GLY A 27 0.16 -4.77 1.34
N TYR A 28 0.69 -5.99 1.35
CA TYR A 28 0.87 -6.80 0.13
C TYR A 28 -0.47 -7.16 -0.51
N ASP A 29 -1.45 -7.60 0.28
CA ASP A 29 -2.78 -8.01 -0.23
C ASP A 29 -3.56 -6.83 -0.82
N LYS A 30 -3.23 -5.60 -0.40
CA LYS A 30 -3.87 -4.37 -0.89
C LYS A 30 -3.67 -4.19 -2.39
N PHE A 31 -2.50 -4.53 -2.93
CA PHE A 31 -2.19 -4.27 -4.34
C PHE A 31 -2.80 -5.32 -5.28
N GLU A 32 -2.93 -6.57 -4.84
CA GLU A 32 -3.67 -7.58 -5.60
C GLU A 32 -5.17 -7.26 -5.63
N TYR A 33 -5.73 -6.79 -4.51
CA TYR A 33 -7.11 -6.28 -4.51
C TYR A 33 -7.30 -5.06 -5.41
N ALA A 34 -6.36 -4.09 -5.39
CA ALA A 34 -6.38 -2.95 -6.31
C ALA A 34 -6.36 -3.37 -7.79
N LYS A 35 -5.50 -4.34 -8.17
CA LYS A 35 -5.46 -4.87 -9.54
C LYS A 35 -6.78 -5.52 -9.93
N LYS A 36 -7.39 -6.29 -9.01
CA LYS A 36 -8.70 -6.92 -9.23
C LYS A 36 -9.78 -5.87 -9.49
N LEU A 37 -9.84 -4.81 -8.68
CA LEU A 37 -10.79 -3.70 -8.87
C LEU A 37 -10.63 -3.03 -10.23
N ILE A 38 -9.38 -2.80 -10.68
CA ILE A 38 -9.09 -2.23 -12.01
C ILE A 38 -9.57 -3.16 -13.13
N LYS A 39 -9.37 -4.47 -12.99
CA LYS A 39 -9.74 -5.48 -13.99
C LYS A 39 -11.25 -5.70 -14.08
N GLU A 40 -11.96 -5.62 -12.97
CA GLU A 40 -13.41 -5.87 -12.91
C GLU A 40 -14.25 -4.62 -13.23
N ASN A 41 -13.66 -3.42 -13.11
CA ASN A 41 -14.40 -2.16 -13.25
C ASN A 41 -13.70 -1.19 -14.21
N ARG A 42 -14.08 -1.22 -15.50
CA ARG A 42 -13.48 -0.36 -16.54
C ARG A 42 -13.64 1.14 -16.27
N GLU A 43 -14.72 1.56 -15.63
CA GLU A 43 -15.02 2.98 -15.36
C GLU A 43 -14.61 3.44 -13.95
N ILE A 44 -13.97 2.57 -13.14
CA ILE A 44 -13.60 2.95 -11.77
C ILE A 44 -12.62 4.13 -11.78
N LYS A 45 -12.87 5.10 -10.90
CA LYS A 45 -12.00 6.26 -10.73
C LYS A 45 -10.87 5.90 -9.78
N PHE A 46 -9.65 6.37 -10.06
CA PHE A 46 -8.49 5.90 -9.33
C PHE A 46 -8.48 6.26 -7.83
N TYR A 47 -9.12 7.35 -7.43
CA TYR A 47 -9.26 7.68 -6.00
C TYR A 47 -10.10 6.64 -5.25
N GLN A 48 -11.11 6.06 -5.89
CA GLN A 48 -11.95 5.02 -5.28
C GLN A 48 -11.15 3.73 -5.04
N ILE A 49 -10.20 3.42 -5.94
CA ILE A 49 -9.28 2.29 -5.74
C ILE A 49 -8.38 2.56 -4.53
N ALA A 50 -7.83 3.77 -4.42
CA ALA A 50 -6.98 4.16 -3.29
C ALA A 50 -7.75 4.08 -1.97
N GLU A 51 -8.97 4.62 -1.90
CA GLU A 51 -9.82 4.52 -0.71
C GLU A 51 -10.14 3.07 -0.34
N ALA A 52 -10.49 2.23 -1.32
CA ALA A 52 -10.83 0.82 -1.10
C ALA A 52 -9.67 -0.01 -0.53
N VAL A 53 -8.42 0.40 -0.78
CA VAL A 53 -7.22 -0.23 -0.22
C VAL A 53 -6.65 0.50 1.00
N GLY A 54 -7.38 1.49 1.53
CA GLY A 54 -7.05 2.21 2.75
C GLY A 54 -5.97 3.28 2.56
N PHE A 55 -5.93 3.93 1.41
CA PHE A 55 -5.09 5.09 1.13
C PHE A 55 -5.97 6.34 1.07
N ASN A 56 -5.62 7.35 1.86
CA ASN A 56 -6.31 8.65 1.86
C ASN A 56 -5.86 9.57 0.72
N ASP A 57 -4.76 9.23 0.04
CA ASP A 57 -4.18 10.04 -1.03
C ASP A 57 -3.82 9.16 -2.23
N TYR A 58 -4.33 9.53 -3.41
CA TYR A 58 -4.10 8.80 -4.65
C TYR A 58 -2.65 8.90 -5.16
N LYS A 59 -1.97 10.04 -4.99
CA LYS A 59 -0.58 10.21 -5.45
C LYS A 59 0.36 9.29 -4.67
N TYR A 60 0.15 9.20 -3.36
CA TYR A 60 0.88 8.28 -2.50
C TYR A 60 0.57 6.83 -2.90
N PHE A 61 -0.71 6.47 -3.03
CA PHE A 61 -1.12 5.15 -3.54
C PHE A 61 -0.43 4.80 -4.87
N SER A 62 -0.47 5.70 -5.86
CA SER A 62 0.13 5.47 -7.18
C SER A 62 1.64 5.27 -7.11
N THR A 63 2.32 5.99 -6.22
CA THR A 63 3.77 5.85 -5.99
C THR A 63 4.10 4.47 -5.44
N ILE A 64 3.37 4.05 -4.41
CA ILE A 64 3.56 2.74 -3.80
C ILE A 64 3.14 1.64 -4.76
N PHE A 65 1.99 1.74 -5.43
CA PHE A 65 1.53 0.80 -6.45
C PHE A 65 2.60 0.59 -7.54
N LYS A 66 3.23 1.66 -8.03
CA LYS A 66 4.35 1.55 -8.99
C LYS A 66 5.56 0.83 -8.41
N LYS A 67 5.94 1.15 -7.16
CA LYS A 67 7.07 0.50 -6.48
C LYS A 67 6.85 -1.02 -6.34
N TYR A 68 5.62 -1.45 -6.07
CA TYR A 68 5.27 -2.87 -5.89
C TYR A 68 4.98 -3.61 -7.19
N THR A 69 4.34 -2.98 -8.17
CA THR A 69 3.86 -3.65 -9.40
C THR A 69 4.72 -3.37 -10.63
N GLY A 70 5.66 -2.43 -10.53
CA GLY A 70 6.51 -1.98 -11.64
C GLY A 70 5.86 -0.94 -12.57
N THR A 71 4.57 -0.62 -12.42
CA THR A 71 3.84 0.30 -13.31
C THR A 71 2.82 1.14 -12.54
N THR A 72 2.38 2.27 -13.09
CA THR A 72 1.33 3.09 -12.46
C THR A 72 -0.06 2.45 -12.61
N PRO A 73 -1.03 2.73 -11.73
CA PRO A 73 -2.41 2.24 -11.87
C PRO A 73 -3.02 2.59 -13.24
N SER A 74 -2.76 3.80 -13.74
CA SER A 74 -3.26 4.24 -15.04
C SER A 74 -2.65 3.48 -16.21
N LYS A 75 -1.33 3.26 -16.19
CA LYS A 75 -0.67 2.45 -17.22
C LYS A 75 -1.08 0.99 -17.15
N TYR A 76 -1.28 0.44 -15.94
CA TYR A 76 -1.83 -0.90 -15.76
C TYR A 76 -3.23 -1.03 -16.37
N LYS A 77 -4.12 -0.07 -16.10
CA LYS A 77 -5.48 -0.02 -16.67
C LYS A 77 -5.48 0.08 -18.20
N ASN A 78 -4.61 0.90 -18.78
CA ASN A 78 -4.48 1.05 -20.23
C ASN A 78 -3.87 -0.17 -20.93
N ASN A 79 -3.16 -1.03 -20.21
CA ASN A 79 -2.62 -2.27 -20.78
C ASN A 79 -3.64 -3.42 -20.73
N LEU A 80 -4.76 -3.27 -19.99
CA LEU A 80 -5.80 -4.27 -19.87
C LEU A 80 -6.88 -4.17 -20.96
N TYR A 81 -7.07 -2.99 -21.54
CA TYR A 81 -8.10 -2.68 -22.55
C TYR A 81 -7.51 -1.79 -23.63
#